data_AF-A0A1L9R7L7-F1
#
_entry.id   AF-A0A1L9R7L7-F1
#
_cell.length_a   1.000
_cell.length_b   1.000
_cell.length_c   1.000
_cell.angle_alpha   90.00
_cell.angle_beta   90.00
_cell.angle_gamma   90.00
#
_symmetry.space_group_name_H-M   'P 1'
#
loop_
_entity.id
_entity.type
_entity.pdbx_description
1 polymer ?
#
loop_
_entity_poly.entity_id
_entity_poly.type
_entity_poly.pdbx_seq_one_letter_code
_entity_poly.pdbx_strand_id
1 'polypeptide(L)'
;MSTGFEPFSVPGAQIVHGNEFPYGLRVKSTNKDIPIEDSVNAITSLSESGQLSQLLQKHGAVVISGIGHPSADSFAKLINAAEKGRGSYPFVQIGLAGKRNVVGENVWTANEGPPDRRFYQHNEYSRYTRFPANIHFYCEKRADEGGATPIAHSALVFGKVQEAVPELVENIRQRGLAMKMAFRSPGNEGKGNEFNWAGEYSFGQEFQPDDDLATRKAKVEVQVRKLTEHFKWDEDDSLELTQFIPGIRRAPDSGRPVWFNGLVGRFGMTRDIGALDPPYIGRDGMTYLPCDYGDGTTIPREYLERLEEVISKLEVHLTLDEGDILLVDNFQASHGRMPWKGDRRILVSMWDGQTPIQAF
;
A
#
# COMPACT_ATOMS: atom_id res chain seq x y z
N MET A 1 23.81 27.56 1.98
CA MET A 1 23.52 27.31 0.55
C MET A 1 22.07 26.88 0.48
N SER A 2 21.27 27.38 -0.46
CA SER A 2 19.88 26.92 -0.59
C SER A 2 19.91 25.52 -1.20
N THR A 3 19.56 24.53 -0.39
CA THR A 3 19.37 23.14 -0.84
C THR A 3 18.10 23.10 -1.69
N GLY A 4 18.24 22.75 -2.96
CA GLY A 4 17.12 22.63 -3.91
C GLY A 4 17.11 21.27 -4.60
N PHE A 5 16.16 21.02 -5.49
CA PHE A 5 16.08 19.76 -6.25
C PHE A 5 16.34 19.96 -7.74
N GLU A 6 16.94 18.97 -8.39
CA GLU A 6 17.00 18.82 -9.85
C GLU A 6 16.44 17.48 -10.31
N PRO A 7 15.88 17.41 -11.53
CA PRO A 7 15.43 16.15 -12.09
C PRO A 7 16.59 15.18 -12.35
N PHE A 8 16.31 13.88 -12.26
CA PHE A 8 17.19 12.84 -12.77
C PHE A 8 16.38 11.68 -13.37
N SER A 9 16.98 10.95 -14.30
CA SER A 9 16.35 9.77 -14.90
C SER A 9 16.38 8.59 -13.93
N VAL A 10 15.20 8.09 -13.56
CA VAL A 10 15.09 6.89 -12.73
C VAL A 10 15.29 5.65 -13.61
N PRO A 11 16.21 4.74 -13.26
CA PRO A 11 16.40 3.51 -14.02
C PRO A 11 15.10 2.71 -14.14
N GLY A 12 14.75 2.31 -15.37
CA GLY A 12 13.53 1.55 -15.66
C GLY A 12 12.24 2.38 -15.70
N ALA A 13 12.30 3.71 -15.54
CA ALA A 13 11.14 4.56 -15.70
C ALA A 13 10.52 4.42 -17.10
N GLN A 14 9.20 4.56 -17.17
CA GLN A 14 8.40 4.46 -18.39
C GLN A 14 7.63 5.76 -18.65
N ILE A 15 7.19 5.96 -19.88
CA ILE A 15 6.34 7.12 -20.24
C ILE A 15 4.87 6.70 -20.19
N VAL A 16 4.10 7.33 -19.31
CA VAL A 16 2.67 7.11 -19.14
C VAL A 16 1.92 8.41 -19.40
N HIS A 17 1.04 8.42 -20.40
CA HIS A 17 0.28 9.61 -20.81
C HIS A 17 1.15 10.86 -21.07
N GLY A 18 2.37 10.66 -21.57
CA GLY A 18 3.32 11.74 -21.86
C GLY A 18 4.20 12.18 -20.68
N ASN A 19 4.08 11.53 -19.51
CA ASN A 19 4.85 11.84 -18.31
C ASN A 19 5.75 10.67 -17.90
N GLU A 20 6.91 10.96 -17.34
CA GLU A 20 7.82 9.94 -16.78
C GLU A 20 7.21 9.30 -15.52
N PHE A 21 7.31 7.98 -15.37
CA PHE A 21 6.85 7.25 -14.19
C PHE A 21 7.89 6.19 -13.77
N PRO A 22 8.43 6.27 -12.54
CA PRO A 22 8.31 7.40 -11.60
C PRO A 22 9.15 8.60 -12.06
N TYR A 23 8.88 9.78 -11.51
CA TYR A 23 9.71 10.97 -11.72
C TYR A 23 10.85 11.05 -10.69
N GLY A 24 12.07 11.38 -11.12
CA GLY A 24 13.23 11.46 -10.23
C GLY A 24 13.57 12.90 -9.83
N LEU A 25 13.80 13.12 -8.54
CA LEU A 25 14.40 14.33 -7.98
C LEU A 25 15.65 13.98 -7.17
N ARG A 26 16.72 14.76 -7.31
CA ARG A 26 17.90 14.67 -6.44
C ARG A 26 18.25 16.01 -5.85
N VAL A 27 18.86 15.99 -4.68
CA VAL A 27 19.31 17.22 -4.02
C VAL A 27 20.46 17.85 -4.81
N LYS A 28 20.33 19.15 -5.10
CA LYS A 28 21.38 20.01 -5.70
C LYS A 28 22.43 20.32 -4.64
N SER A 29 23.42 19.45 -4.49
CA SER A 29 24.55 19.68 -3.58
C SER A 29 25.83 19.07 -4.14
N THR A 30 26.94 19.79 -3.98
CA THR A 30 28.30 19.24 -4.19
C THR A 30 28.85 18.59 -2.92
N ASN A 31 28.21 18.83 -1.77
CA ASN A 31 28.55 18.21 -0.49
C ASN A 31 27.74 16.93 -0.29
N LYS A 32 28.44 15.84 0.04
CA LYS A 32 27.82 14.52 0.31
C LYS A 32 27.15 14.46 1.69
N ASP A 33 27.60 15.29 2.64
CA ASP A 33 27.06 15.32 4.00
C ASP A 33 26.18 16.55 4.19
N ILE A 34 24.93 16.45 3.72
CA ILE A 34 23.93 17.51 3.85
C ILE A 34 23.28 17.42 5.24
N PRO A 35 23.32 18.47 6.06
CA PRO A 35 22.59 18.49 7.32
C PRO A 35 21.11 18.17 7.11
N ILE A 36 20.53 17.36 7.99
CA ILE A 36 19.12 16.96 7.88
C ILE A 36 18.18 18.18 7.86
N GLU A 37 18.49 19.23 8.62
CA GLU A 37 17.70 20.47 8.66
C GLU A 37 17.64 21.19 7.30
N ASP A 38 18.73 21.17 6.54
CA ASP A 38 18.75 21.75 5.20
C ASP A 38 17.89 20.94 4.22
N SER A 39 17.86 19.62 4.39
CA SER A 39 17.01 18.71 3.62
C SER A 39 15.53 18.88 3.97
N VAL A 40 15.22 19.04 5.26
CA VAL A 40 13.88 19.37 5.77
C VAL A 40 13.40 20.70 5.20
N ASN A 41 14.21 21.75 5.26
CA ASN A 41 13.85 23.06 4.70
C ASN A 41 13.59 23.00 3.19
N ALA A 42 14.40 22.23 2.45
CA ALA A 42 14.23 22.04 1.01
C ALA A 42 12.91 21.33 0.68
N ILE A 43 12.61 20.21 1.33
CA ILE A 43 11.38 19.44 1.05
C ILE A 43 10.12 20.18 1.54
N THR A 44 10.20 20.92 2.65
CA THR A 44 9.13 21.83 3.09
C THR A 44 8.83 22.87 2.03
N SER A 45 9.86 23.56 1.51
CA SER A 45 9.69 24.59 0.47
C SER A 45 9.08 24.02 -0.82
N LEU A 46 9.51 22.81 -1.24
CA LEU A 46 8.95 22.11 -2.40
C LEU A 46 7.47 21.73 -2.18
N SER A 47 7.09 21.43 -0.94
CA SER A 47 5.75 21.00 -0.56
C SER A 47 4.80 22.19 -0.43
N GLU A 48 5.17 23.23 0.32
CA GLU A 48 4.37 24.44 0.55
C GLU A 48 4.16 25.27 -0.73
N SER A 49 5.11 25.22 -1.66
CA SER A 49 4.95 25.85 -2.99
C SER A 49 3.95 25.11 -3.89
N GLY A 50 3.48 23.93 -3.49
CA GLY A 50 2.60 23.07 -4.27
C GLY A 50 3.30 22.28 -5.38
N GLN A 51 4.61 22.47 -5.58
CA GLN A 51 5.38 21.77 -6.62
C GLN A 51 5.42 20.25 -6.38
N LEU A 52 5.58 19.80 -5.14
CA LEU A 52 5.57 18.36 -4.83
C LEU A 52 4.22 17.72 -5.17
N SER A 53 3.12 18.38 -4.81
CA SER A 53 1.78 17.92 -5.16
C SER A 53 1.62 17.85 -6.68
N GLN A 54 2.00 18.89 -7.43
CA GLN A 54 1.91 18.87 -8.89
C GLN A 54 2.71 17.72 -9.52
N LEU A 55 3.90 17.42 -8.98
CA LEU A 55 4.71 16.31 -9.45
C LEU A 55 4.04 14.96 -9.18
N LEU A 56 3.53 14.74 -7.96
CA LEU A 56 2.80 13.52 -7.62
C LEU A 56 1.53 13.36 -8.47
N GLN A 57 0.77 14.43 -8.68
CA GLN A 57 -0.44 14.40 -9.50
C GLN A 57 -0.14 14.11 -10.97
N LYS A 58 0.96 14.64 -11.50
CA LYS A 58 1.35 14.48 -12.91
C LYS A 58 1.97 13.11 -13.19
N HIS A 59 2.79 12.62 -12.27
CA HIS A 59 3.63 11.45 -12.47
C HIS A 59 3.14 10.21 -11.72
N GLY A 60 2.31 10.35 -10.68
CA GLY A 60 1.80 9.26 -9.84
C GLY A 60 2.79 8.74 -8.78
N ALA A 61 4.10 8.81 -9.05
CA ALA A 61 5.14 8.52 -8.09
C ALA A 61 6.39 9.37 -8.33
N VAL A 62 7.07 9.75 -7.24
CA VAL A 62 8.30 10.56 -7.24
C VAL A 62 9.36 9.88 -6.38
N VAL A 63 10.56 9.69 -6.92
CA VAL A 63 11.73 9.24 -6.15
C VAL A 63 12.58 10.47 -5.81
N ILE A 64 12.84 10.68 -4.53
CA ILE A 64 13.78 11.70 -4.05
C ILE A 64 15.04 10.99 -3.55
N SER A 65 16.18 11.31 -4.16
CA SER A 65 17.48 10.72 -3.84
C SER A 65 18.47 11.73 -3.26
N GLY A 66 19.36 11.24 -2.40
CA GLY A 66 20.41 12.04 -1.76
C GLY A 66 19.90 13.04 -0.71
N ILE A 67 18.78 12.72 -0.05
CA ILE A 67 18.13 13.60 0.93
C ILE A 67 18.40 13.13 2.37
N GLY A 68 19.44 13.69 2.99
CA GLY A 68 19.86 13.34 4.35
C GLY A 68 20.52 11.96 4.49
N HIS A 69 20.71 11.51 5.74
CA HIS A 69 21.37 10.24 6.06
C HIS A 69 20.37 9.09 6.30
N PRO A 70 20.68 7.85 5.88
CA PRO A 70 19.82 6.67 6.05
C PRO A 70 19.46 6.38 7.52
N SER A 71 18.27 6.80 7.97
CA SER A 71 17.77 6.53 9.33
C SER A 71 16.26 6.77 9.46
N ALA A 72 15.61 6.04 10.37
CA ALA A 72 14.21 6.27 10.73
C ALA A 72 13.93 7.72 11.19
N ASP A 73 14.84 8.33 11.95
CA ASP A 73 14.70 9.74 12.39
C ASP A 73 14.72 10.71 11.20
N SER A 74 15.63 10.51 10.24
CA SER A 74 15.68 11.34 9.03
C SER A 74 14.42 11.18 8.20
N PHE A 75 13.94 9.95 8.02
CA PHE A 75 12.69 9.72 7.30
C PHE A 75 11.49 10.37 7.99
N ALA A 76 11.37 10.22 9.31
CA ALA A 76 10.29 10.84 10.08
C ALA A 76 10.30 12.36 9.91
N LYS A 77 11.45 13.03 10.05
CA LYS A 77 11.56 14.48 9.85
C LYS A 77 11.17 14.90 8.43
N LEU A 78 11.72 14.24 7.42
CA LEU A 78 11.49 14.58 6.01
C LEU A 78 10.03 14.35 5.59
N ILE A 79 9.44 13.21 5.94
CA ILE A 79 8.09 12.87 5.47
C ILE A 79 7.01 13.67 6.19
N ASN A 80 7.19 13.92 7.49
CA ASN A 80 6.29 14.80 8.23
C ASN A 80 6.37 16.23 7.68
N ALA A 81 7.56 16.73 7.36
CA ALA A 81 7.72 18.05 6.77
C ALA A 81 7.05 18.14 5.39
N ALA A 82 7.26 17.14 4.53
CA ALA A 82 6.67 17.09 3.20
C ALA A 82 5.13 17.08 3.25
N GLU A 83 4.55 16.16 4.03
CA GLU A 83 3.10 15.96 4.05
C GLU A 83 2.37 17.05 4.84
N LYS A 84 2.93 17.54 5.96
CA LYS A 84 2.37 18.73 6.65
C LYS A 84 2.43 19.96 5.74
N GLY A 85 3.50 20.15 4.97
CA GLY A 85 3.62 21.22 3.97
C GLY A 85 2.61 21.12 2.82
N ARG A 86 2.12 19.91 2.51
CA ARG A 86 1.01 19.69 1.55
C ARG A 86 -0.38 19.90 2.17
N GLY A 87 -0.46 20.09 3.49
CA GLY A 87 -1.71 20.13 4.24
C GLY A 87 -2.35 18.75 4.44
N SER A 88 -1.55 17.67 4.35
CA SER A 88 -1.97 16.29 4.55
C SER A 88 -1.96 15.92 6.05
N TYR A 89 -2.67 14.86 6.42
CA TYR A 89 -2.78 14.37 7.80
C TYR A 89 -2.36 12.90 7.92
N PRO A 90 -1.76 12.46 9.04
CA PRO A 90 -1.41 11.05 9.20
C PRO A 90 -2.63 10.14 9.09
N PHE A 91 -2.51 9.07 8.30
CA PHE A 91 -3.61 8.13 8.12
C PHE A 91 -3.81 7.25 9.36
N VAL A 92 -5.03 7.26 9.91
CA VAL A 92 -5.40 6.35 11.00
C VAL A 92 -5.66 4.96 10.43
N GLN A 93 -4.84 3.99 10.81
CA GLN A 93 -4.91 2.61 10.32
C GLN A 93 -6.02 1.84 11.02
N ILE A 94 -6.88 1.12 10.30
CA ILE A 94 -7.88 0.20 10.87
C ILE A 94 -8.04 -0.99 9.91
N GLY A 95 -7.96 -2.22 10.42
CA GLY A 95 -8.06 -3.43 9.59
C GLY A 95 -6.74 -3.83 8.91
N LEU A 96 -5.60 -3.55 9.54
CA LEU A 96 -4.31 -4.03 9.04
C LEU A 96 -4.25 -5.57 9.12
N ALA A 97 -4.08 -6.23 7.99
CA ALA A 97 -3.79 -7.66 7.91
C ALA A 97 -2.27 -7.90 7.73
N GLY A 98 -1.50 -7.51 8.75
CA GLY A 98 -0.03 -7.58 8.74
C GLY A 98 0.61 -6.96 9.98
N LYS A 99 1.94 -7.02 10.08
CA LYS A 99 2.72 -6.43 11.17
C LYS A 99 3.24 -5.06 10.80
N ARG A 100 3.25 -4.14 11.77
CA ARG A 100 3.93 -2.85 11.70
C ARG A 100 4.63 -2.57 13.01
N ASN A 101 5.93 -2.30 12.96
CA ASN A 101 6.69 -1.83 14.11
C ASN A 101 6.85 -0.31 13.98
N VAL A 102 6.42 0.46 15.00
CA VAL A 102 6.64 1.91 15.04
C VAL A 102 8.13 2.17 15.25
N VAL A 103 8.74 2.95 14.36
CA VAL A 103 10.16 3.32 14.45
C VAL A 103 10.38 4.84 14.45
N GLY A 104 9.31 5.63 14.32
CA GLY A 104 9.32 7.09 14.39
C GLY A 104 7.92 7.67 14.31
N GLU A 105 7.79 8.98 14.50
CA GLU A 105 6.50 9.68 14.36
C GLU A 105 5.94 9.48 12.94
N ASN A 106 4.78 8.82 12.82
CA ASN A 106 4.14 8.46 11.56
C ASN A 106 5.00 7.57 10.64
N VAL A 107 5.93 6.79 11.22
CA VAL A 107 6.82 5.89 10.48
C VAL A 107 6.80 4.48 11.07
N TRP A 108 6.60 3.50 10.20
CA TRP A 108 6.60 2.08 10.54
C TRP A 108 7.58 1.30 9.67
N THR A 109 7.96 0.09 10.07
CA THR A 109 8.56 -0.86 9.13
C THR A 109 7.53 -1.27 8.06
N ALA A 110 7.95 -1.35 6.80
CA ALA A 110 7.13 -1.92 5.75
C ALA A 110 6.97 -3.44 5.96
N ASN A 111 5.85 -4.01 5.53
CA ASN A 111 5.45 -5.39 5.82
C ASN A 111 6.63 -6.40 5.75
N GLU A 112 6.97 -6.97 6.91
CA GLU A 112 8.12 -7.86 7.16
C GLU A 112 7.83 -9.33 6.82
N GLY A 113 6.89 -9.59 5.90
CA GLY A 113 6.60 -10.96 5.45
C GLY A 113 7.86 -11.68 4.94
N PRO A 114 7.87 -13.03 4.86
CA PRO A 114 9.08 -13.81 4.57
C PRO A 114 9.89 -13.32 3.36
N PRO A 115 11.23 -13.27 3.42
CA PRO A 115 12.08 -12.64 2.41
C PRO A 115 12.09 -13.37 1.06
N ASP A 116 11.75 -14.64 1.05
CA ASP A 116 11.64 -15.50 -0.12
C ASP A 116 10.32 -15.32 -0.90
N ARG A 117 9.36 -14.56 -0.36
CA ARG A 117 8.03 -14.38 -0.95
C ARG A 117 7.89 -13.05 -1.66
N ARG A 118 7.32 -13.10 -2.86
CA ARG A 118 6.83 -11.91 -3.58
C ARG A 118 5.62 -11.35 -2.86
N PHE A 119 5.56 -10.03 -2.73
CA PHE A 119 4.33 -9.32 -2.42
C PHE A 119 3.82 -8.68 -3.71
N TYR A 120 2.67 -9.14 -4.19
CA TYR A 120 2.09 -8.72 -5.47
C TYR A 120 1.55 -7.29 -5.41
N GLN A 121 1.34 -6.70 -6.59
CA GLN A 121 0.83 -5.34 -6.75
C GLN A 121 -0.49 -5.14 -6.02
N HIS A 122 -0.59 -4.03 -5.30
CA HIS A 122 -1.83 -3.53 -4.71
C HIS A 122 -1.73 -2.02 -4.48
N ASN A 123 -2.88 -1.35 -4.41
CA ASN A 123 -2.95 -0.03 -3.81
C ASN A 123 -3.14 -0.19 -2.29
N GLU A 124 -2.54 0.68 -1.49
CA GLU A 124 -2.55 0.59 -0.03
C GLU A 124 -3.98 0.70 0.49
N TYR A 125 -4.39 -0.21 1.38
CA TYR A 125 -5.76 -0.30 1.93
C TYR A 125 -6.89 -0.42 0.89
N SER A 126 -6.57 -0.75 -0.36
CA SER A 126 -7.54 -0.79 -1.46
C SER A 126 -8.61 -1.89 -1.36
N ARG A 127 -8.55 -2.72 -0.32
CA ARG A 127 -9.61 -3.65 0.08
C ARG A 127 -10.73 -2.99 0.89
N TYR A 128 -10.55 -1.74 1.31
CA TYR A 128 -11.49 -0.93 2.07
C TYR A 128 -11.99 0.26 1.24
N THR A 129 -13.13 0.83 1.62
CA THR A 129 -13.59 2.13 1.06
C THR A 129 -12.83 3.32 1.64
N ARG A 130 -12.25 3.17 2.83
CA ARG A 130 -11.32 4.10 3.49
C ARG A 130 -9.86 3.67 3.31
N PHE A 131 -9.04 4.53 2.74
CA PHE A 131 -7.64 4.25 2.39
C PHE A 131 -6.82 5.55 2.39
N PRO A 132 -5.49 5.50 2.56
CA PRO A 132 -4.66 6.71 2.52
C PRO A 132 -4.59 7.26 1.10
N ALA A 133 -4.57 8.58 0.97
CA ALA A 133 -4.34 9.23 -0.31
C ALA A 133 -2.89 9.06 -0.79
N ASN A 134 -1.95 8.99 0.15
CA ASN A 134 -0.53 8.84 -0.15
C ASN A 134 0.11 7.72 0.70
N ILE A 135 1.05 7.01 0.09
CA ILE A 135 1.94 6.05 0.78
C ILE A 135 3.38 6.29 0.34
N HIS A 136 4.30 6.25 1.30
CA HIS A 136 5.68 6.63 1.07
C HIS A 136 6.62 5.57 1.63
N PHE A 137 7.64 5.22 0.85
CA PHE A 137 8.65 4.24 1.22
C PHE A 137 10.01 4.90 1.36
N TYR A 138 10.79 4.44 2.30
CA TYR A 138 12.15 4.92 2.51
C TYR A 138 13.12 3.76 2.68
N CYS A 139 14.22 3.79 1.95
CA CYS A 139 15.26 2.78 2.11
C CYS A 139 16.20 3.15 3.25
N GLU A 140 15.94 2.60 4.44
CA GLU A 140 16.89 2.73 5.55
C GLU A 140 18.09 1.80 5.35
N LYS A 141 17.85 0.59 4.83
CA LYS A 141 18.91 -0.36 4.49
C LYS A 141 18.58 -1.13 3.22
N ARG A 142 19.50 -1.09 2.26
CA ARG A 142 19.36 -1.78 0.98
C ARG A 142 19.69 -3.27 1.14
N ALA A 143 18.93 -4.13 0.45
CA ALA A 143 19.20 -5.58 0.41
C ALA A 143 20.50 -5.90 -0.33
N ASP A 144 21.17 -6.98 0.06
CA ASP A 144 22.37 -7.48 -0.63
C ASP A 144 22.02 -7.95 -2.06
N GLU A 145 20.89 -8.65 -2.22
CA GLU A 145 20.38 -9.15 -3.50
C GLU A 145 18.86 -8.98 -3.58
N GLY A 146 18.33 -8.59 -4.74
CA GLY A 146 16.89 -8.47 -4.98
C GLY A 146 16.23 -7.32 -4.23
N GLY A 147 15.04 -7.55 -3.68
CA GLY A 147 14.37 -6.61 -2.75
C GLY A 147 13.82 -5.33 -3.38
N ALA A 148 13.72 -5.28 -4.71
CA ALA A 148 13.11 -4.17 -5.41
C ALA A 148 11.67 -3.92 -4.93
N THR A 149 11.26 -2.66 -4.96
CA THR A 149 9.87 -2.22 -4.74
C THR A 149 9.24 -2.00 -6.11
N PRO A 150 8.57 -3.00 -6.70
CA PRO A 150 7.92 -2.83 -8.00
C PRO A 150 6.74 -1.89 -7.85
N ILE A 151 6.61 -0.93 -8.77
CA ILE A 151 5.46 -0.04 -8.87
C ILE A 151 4.82 -0.13 -10.26
N ALA A 152 3.51 0.08 -10.35
CA ALA A 152 2.81 0.14 -11.63
C ALA A 152 1.79 1.28 -11.64
N HIS A 153 1.72 2.02 -12.76
CA HIS A 153 0.81 3.15 -12.89
C HIS A 153 -0.64 2.65 -13.10
N SER A 154 -1.54 2.90 -12.16
CA SER A 154 -2.89 2.34 -12.10
C SER A 154 -3.76 2.69 -13.32
N ALA A 155 -3.59 3.85 -13.95
CA ALA A 155 -4.28 4.18 -15.20
C ALA A 155 -3.76 3.38 -16.42
N LEU A 156 -2.45 3.11 -16.48
CA LEU A 156 -1.85 2.27 -17.52
C LEU A 156 -2.31 0.82 -17.33
N VAL A 157 -2.27 0.32 -16.10
CA VAL A 157 -2.79 -1.01 -15.74
C VAL A 157 -4.26 -1.11 -16.16
N PHE A 158 -5.09 -0.14 -15.78
CA PHE A 158 -6.50 -0.12 -16.19
C PHE A 158 -6.66 -0.26 -17.71
N GLY A 159 -5.94 0.54 -18.51
CA GLY A 159 -6.02 0.48 -19.97
C GLY A 159 -5.60 -0.88 -20.53
N LYS A 160 -4.49 -1.45 -20.02
CA LYS A 160 -3.97 -2.74 -20.50
C LYS A 160 -4.80 -3.94 -20.07
N VAL A 161 -5.41 -3.89 -18.89
CA VAL A 161 -6.36 -4.92 -18.45
C VAL A 161 -7.65 -4.81 -19.26
N GLN A 162 -8.14 -3.60 -19.56
CA GLN A 162 -9.30 -3.40 -20.42
C GLN A 162 -9.09 -3.93 -21.85
N GLU A 163 -7.87 -3.80 -22.40
CA GLU A 163 -7.49 -4.39 -23.69
C GLU A 163 -7.43 -5.92 -23.63
N ALA A 164 -6.90 -6.48 -22.53
CA ALA A 164 -6.61 -7.91 -22.43
C ALA A 164 -7.77 -8.77 -21.92
N VAL A 165 -8.62 -8.24 -21.05
CA VAL A 165 -9.75 -8.92 -20.38
C VAL A 165 -10.93 -7.94 -20.22
N PRO A 166 -11.55 -7.48 -21.31
CA PRO A 166 -12.59 -6.45 -21.24
C PRO A 166 -13.80 -6.86 -20.39
N GLU A 167 -14.15 -8.14 -20.36
CA GLU A 167 -15.25 -8.70 -19.57
C GLU A 167 -15.00 -8.56 -18.07
N LEU A 168 -13.76 -8.75 -17.60
CA LEU A 168 -13.40 -8.54 -16.20
C LEU A 168 -13.65 -7.08 -15.81
N VAL A 169 -13.19 -6.14 -16.65
CA VAL A 169 -13.33 -4.71 -16.39
C VAL A 169 -14.80 -4.28 -16.38
N GLU A 170 -15.59 -4.77 -17.32
CA GLU A 170 -17.01 -4.44 -17.40
C GLU A 170 -17.79 -4.98 -16.21
N ASN A 171 -17.53 -6.24 -15.81
CA ASN A 171 -18.19 -6.81 -14.64
C ASN A 171 -17.79 -6.08 -13.35
N ILE A 172 -16.52 -5.66 -13.18
CA ILE A 172 -16.11 -4.86 -12.02
C ILE A 172 -16.81 -3.50 -12.04
N ARG A 173 -16.94 -2.83 -13.20
CA ARG A 173 -17.66 -1.55 -13.28
C ARG A 173 -19.12 -1.65 -12.89
N GLN A 174 -19.79 -2.72 -13.31
CA GLN A 174 -21.22 -2.91 -13.07
C GLN A 174 -21.52 -3.39 -11.65
N ARG A 175 -20.66 -4.25 -11.10
CA ARG A 175 -20.95 -5.03 -9.88
C ARG A 175 -20.05 -4.67 -8.70
N GLY A 176 -18.93 -3.98 -8.93
CA GLY A 176 -17.88 -3.82 -7.94
C GLY A 176 -17.21 -5.15 -7.55
N LEU A 177 -16.49 -5.13 -6.44
CA LEU A 177 -15.79 -6.28 -5.84
C LEU A 177 -16.25 -6.49 -4.40
N ALA A 178 -16.39 -7.75 -4.00
CA ALA A 178 -16.57 -8.18 -2.61
C ALA A 178 -15.22 -8.67 -2.06
N MET A 179 -14.57 -7.84 -1.25
CA MET A 179 -13.28 -8.13 -0.63
C MET A 179 -13.48 -8.78 0.73
N LYS A 180 -13.33 -10.12 0.78
CA LYS A 180 -13.53 -10.93 1.98
C LYS A 180 -12.23 -11.11 2.77
N MET A 181 -12.31 -10.96 4.08
CA MET A 181 -11.18 -11.08 5.00
C MET A 181 -11.56 -11.90 6.22
N ALA A 182 -10.61 -12.69 6.69
CA ALA A 182 -10.71 -13.47 7.93
C ALA A 182 -9.57 -13.05 8.87
N PHE A 183 -9.92 -12.69 10.09
CA PHE A 183 -9.00 -12.39 11.18
C PHE A 183 -9.22 -13.43 12.27
N ARG A 184 -8.23 -14.28 12.51
CA ARG A 184 -8.35 -15.35 13.51
C ARG A 184 -8.42 -14.79 14.93
N SER A 185 -8.94 -15.61 15.85
CA SER A 185 -8.85 -15.32 17.28
C SER A 185 -7.39 -15.27 17.77
N PRO A 186 -7.08 -14.41 18.76
CA PRO A 186 -5.74 -14.30 19.30
C PRO A 186 -5.20 -15.63 19.82
N GLY A 187 -4.01 -16.02 19.38
CA GLY A 187 -3.37 -17.30 19.72
C GLY A 187 -3.68 -18.44 18.76
N ASN A 188 -4.54 -18.23 17.76
CA ASN A 188 -4.88 -19.20 16.72
C ASN A 188 -4.33 -18.82 15.34
N GLU A 189 -3.33 -17.95 15.28
CA GLU A 189 -2.70 -17.53 14.03
C GLU A 189 -1.95 -18.69 13.35
N GLY A 190 -1.95 -18.68 12.01
CA GLY A 190 -1.22 -19.65 11.21
C GLY A 190 0.30 -19.41 11.25
N LYS A 191 1.06 -20.39 10.77
CA LYS A 191 2.53 -20.38 10.81
C LYS A 191 3.11 -19.16 10.09
N GLY A 192 3.89 -18.36 10.80
CA GLY A 192 4.53 -17.16 10.25
C GLY A 192 3.55 -16.00 10.00
N ASN A 193 2.33 -16.09 10.50
CA ASN A 193 1.40 -14.97 10.58
C ASN A 193 1.30 -14.50 12.03
N GLU A 194 1.34 -13.19 12.22
CA GLU A 194 1.36 -12.57 13.55
C GLU A 194 0.23 -11.55 13.72
N PHE A 195 -0.79 -11.58 12.86
CA PHE A 195 -1.94 -10.68 12.95
C PHE A 195 -3.23 -11.47 13.26
N ASN A 196 -4.08 -10.84 14.07
CA ASN A 196 -5.40 -11.32 14.49
C ASN A 196 -6.34 -10.10 14.61
N TRP A 197 -7.61 -10.29 14.98
CA TRP A 197 -8.54 -9.16 15.12
C TRP A 197 -8.20 -8.24 16.31
N ALA A 198 -7.50 -8.74 17.33
CA ALA A 198 -7.13 -8.01 18.56
C ALA A 198 -5.89 -7.13 18.39
N GLY A 199 -5.16 -7.23 17.27
CA GLY A 199 -4.00 -6.38 17.01
C GLY A 199 -4.37 -4.90 17.04
N GLU A 200 -3.47 -4.06 17.57
CA GLU A 200 -3.67 -2.61 17.68
C GLU A 200 -4.06 -2.00 16.33
N TYR A 201 -3.31 -2.27 15.25
CA TYR A 201 -3.65 -1.75 13.91
C TYR A 201 -4.69 -2.59 13.15
N SER A 202 -5.11 -3.72 13.72
CA SER A 202 -6.29 -4.46 13.25
C SER A 202 -7.55 -3.75 13.76
N PHE A 203 -8.12 -4.19 14.88
CA PHE A 203 -9.33 -3.61 15.47
C PHE A 203 -9.22 -3.41 16.99
N GLY A 204 -8.03 -3.63 17.59
CA GLY A 204 -7.81 -3.63 19.04
C GLY A 204 -7.39 -2.29 19.66
N GLN A 205 -7.53 -1.17 18.96
CA GLN A 205 -7.00 0.15 19.36
C GLN A 205 -7.53 0.67 20.70
N GLU A 206 -8.75 0.29 21.06
CA GLU A 206 -9.46 0.81 22.23
C GLU A 206 -9.42 -0.18 23.41
N PHE A 207 -8.61 -1.23 23.32
CA PHE A 207 -8.50 -2.24 24.36
C PHE A 207 -7.87 -1.67 25.63
N GLN A 208 -8.41 -2.10 26.76
CA GLN A 208 -7.88 -1.87 28.09
C GLN A 208 -7.39 -3.19 28.68
N PRO A 209 -6.39 -3.18 29.58
CA PRO A 209 -5.80 -4.40 30.14
C PRO A 209 -6.82 -5.40 30.70
N ASP A 210 -7.87 -4.88 31.35
CA ASP A 210 -8.88 -5.69 32.06
C ASP A 210 -10.14 -5.98 31.22
N ASP A 211 -10.17 -5.64 29.93
CA ASP A 211 -11.31 -5.97 29.07
C ASP A 211 -11.43 -7.49 28.93
N ASP A 212 -12.61 -8.04 29.24
CA ASP A 212 -12.97 -9.42 28.93
C ASP A 212 -13.22 -9.64 27.43
N LEU A 213 -13.39 -10.90 27.01
CA LEU A 213 -13.58 -11.23 25.61
C LEU A 213 -14.82 -10.55 25.00
N ALA A 214 -15.94 -10.51 25.74
CA ALA A 214 -17.17 -9.89 25.26
C ALA A 214 -16.99 -8.38 25.02
N THR A 215 -16.31 -7.68 25.94
CA THR A 215 -15.98 -6.26 25.84
C THR A 215 -15.03 -6.00 24.67
N ARG A 216 -14.00 -6.84 24.49
CA ARG A 216 -13.08 -6.74 23.34
C ARG A 216 -13.80 -6.93 22.01
N LYS A 217 -14.68 -7.93 21.88
CA LYS A 217 -15.48 -8.14 20.67
C LYS A 217 -16.38 -6.93 20.40
N ALA A 218 -17.06 -6.38 21.41
CA ALA A 218 -17.88 -5.17 21.24
C ALA A 218 -17.07 -3.96 20.73
N LYS A 219 -15.86 -3.73 21.29
CA LYS A 219 -14.94 -2.67 20.82
C LYS A 219 -14.45 -2.91 19.39
N VAL A 220 -14.16 -4.16 19.04
CA VAL A 220 -13.80 -4.56 17.66
C VAL A 220 -14.93 -4.22 16.70
N GLU A 221 -16.18 -4.55 17.05
CA GLU A 221 -17.31 -4.23 16.17
C GLU A 221 -17.48 -2.72 15.95
N VAL A 222 -17.21 -1.88 16.96
CA VAL A 222 -17.16 -0.41 16.78
C VAL A 222 -16.12 -0.02 15.74
N GLN A 223 -14.94 -0.63 15.75
CA GLN A 223 -13.91 -0.37 14.73
C GLN A 223 -14.31 -0.93 13.36
N VAL A 224 -14.86 -2.13 13.29
CA VAL A 224 -15.27 -2.76 12.03
C VAL A 224 -16.37 -1.95 11.34
N ARG A 225 -17.35 -1.42 12.10
CA ARG A 225 -18.42 -0.55 11.56
C ARG A 225 -17.93 0.78 11.01
N LYS A 226 -16.71 1.23 11.35
CA LYS A 226 -16.06 2.35 10.65
C LYS A 226 -15.68 2.00 9.21
N LEU A 227 -15.71 0.71 8.85
CA LEU A 227 -15.33 0.21 7.53
C LEU A 227 -16.49 -0.49 6.81
N THR A 228 -17.24 -1.38 7.47
CA THR A 228 -18.35 -2.17 6.87
C THR A 228 -19.35 -2.64 7.91
N GLU A 229 -20.61 -2.75 7.49
CA GLU A 229 -21.67 -3.42 8.25
C GLU A 229 -21.72 -4.94 7.99
N HIS A 230 -20.97 -5.44 7.01
CA HIS A 230 -20.99 -6.84 6.59
C HIS A 230 -19.89 -7.64 7.26
N PHE A 231 -20.11 -8.02 8.51
CA PHE A 231 -19.20 -8.88 9.26
C PHE A 231 -19.94 -9.89 10.12
N LYS A 232 -19.24 -10.93 10.54
CA LYS A 232 -19.72 -11.94 11.48
C LYS A 232 -18.57 -12.49 12.32
N TRP A 233 -18.93 -13.00 13.50
CA TRP A 233 -18.06 -13.84 14.31
C TRP A 233 -18.36 -15.30 14.02
N ASP A 234 -17.32 -16.09 13.79
CA ASP A 234 -17.43 -17.54 13.64
C ASP A 234 -17.38 -18.24 15.02
N GLU A 235 -17.66 -19.54 15.03
CA GLU A 235 -17.72 -20.36 16.26
C GLU A 235 -16.37 -20.44 17.00
N ASP A 236 -15.26 -20.23 16.31
CA ASP A 236 -13.89 -20.25 16.85
C ASP A 236 -13.38 -18.85 17.26
N ASP A 237 -14.30 -17.89 17.39
CA ASP A 237 -14.02 -16.48 17.66
C ASP A 237 -13.19 -15.77 16.58
N SER A 238 -13.09 -16.34 15.37
CA SER A 238 -12.59 -15.61 14.21
C SER A 238 -13.59 -14.56 13.74
N LEU A 239 -13.08 -13.45 13.20
CA LEU A 239 -13.86 -12.37 12.60
C LEU A 239 -13.75 -12.48 11.08
N GLU A 240 -14.90 -12.66 10.42
CA GLU A 240 -15.00 -12.53 8.97
C GLU A 240 -15.70 -11.22 8.60
N LEU A 241 -15.16 -10.51 7.62
CA LEU A 241 -15.77 -9.27 7.12
C LEU A 241 -15.65 -9.16 5.60
N THR A 242 -16.65 -8.52 5.00
CA THR A 242 -16.72 -8.25 3.56
C THR A 242 -16.81 -6.75 3.32
N GLN A 243 -15.96 -6.26 2.43
CA GLN A 243 -15.96 -4.89 1.94
C GLN A 243 -16.43 -4.87 0.49
N PHE A 244 -17.45 -4.06 0.20
CA PHE A 244 -17.90 -3.84 -1.16
C PHE A 244 -17.23 -2.58 -1.71
N ILE A 245 -16.39 -2.74 -2.73
CA ILE A 245 -15.62 -1.64 -3.31
C ILE A 245 -15.90 -1.51 -4.81
N PRO A 246 -15.73 -0.31 -5.41
CA PRO A 246 -15.88 -0.15 -6.85
C PRO A 246 -14.88 -0.96 -7.68
N GLY A 247 -13.70 -1.27 -7.14
CA GLY A 247 -12.61 -1.96 -7.84
C GLY A 247 -11.90 -1.14 -8.93
N ILE A 248 -12.60 -0.20 -9.57
CA ILE A 248 -12.08 0.79 -10.50
C ILE A 248 -12.51 2.16 -9.99
N ARG A 249 -11.54 3.07 -9.80
CA ARG A 249 -11.79 4.44 -9.33
C ARG A 249 -11.42 5.44 -10.42
N ARG A 250 -11.62 6.72 -10.15
CA ARG A 250 -11.08 7.82 -10.97
C ARG A 250 -10.03 8.57 -10.16
N ALA A 251 -8.87 8.83 -10.77
CA ALA A 251 -7.86 9.69 -10.16
C ALA A 251 -8.45 11.10 -9.96
N PRO A 252 -8.39 11.69 -8.75
CA PRO A 252 -9.05 12.97 -8.46
C PRO A 252 -8.70 14.10 -9.43
N ASP A 253 -7.41 14.24 -9.78
CA ASP A 253 -6.96 15.39 -10.56
C ASP A 253 -7.18 15.25 -12.08
N SER A 254 -7.04 14.03 -12.59
CA SER A 254 -7.13 13.79 -14.04
C SER A 254 -8.46 13.18 -14.49
N GLY A 255 -9.28 12.70 -13.56
CA GLY A 255 -10.52 11.97 -13.85
C GLY A 255 -10.31 10.62 -14.55
N ARG A 256 -9.06 10.21 -14.81
CA ARG A 256 -8.74 8.97 -15.53
C ARG A 256 -9.19 7.75 -14.70
N PRO A 257 -9.77 6.72 -15.34
CA PRO A 257 -10.02 5.47 -14.67
C PRO A 257 -8.69 4.84 -14.21
N VAL A 258 -8.67 4.38 -12.96
CA VAL A 258 -7.51 3.75 -12.33
C VAL A 258 -7.88 2.38 -11.80
N TRP A 259 -7.01 1.41 -12.03
CA TRP A 259 -7.09 0.09 -11.42
C TRP A 259 -6.67 0.22 -9.95
N PHE A 260 -7.66 0.44 -9.08
CA PHE A 260 -7.46 0.66 -7.65
C PHE A 260 -8.14 -0.46 -6.88
N ASN A 261 -7.39 -1.52 -6.62
CA ASN A 261 -7.81 -2.69 -5.84
C ASN A 261 -6.59 -3.56 -5.54
N GLY A 262 -6.78 -4.60 -4.71
CA GLY A 262 -5.79 -5.61 -4.40
C GLY A 262 -6.05 -6.97 -5.06
N LEU A 263 -6.79 -7.02 -6.17
CA LEU A 263 -7.29 -8.29 -6.75
C LEU A 263 -6.14 -9.22 -7.17
N VAL A 264 -5.16 -8.69 -7.92
CA VAL A 264 -3.95 -9.45 -8.28
C VAL A 264 -3.12 -9.82 -7.05
N GLY A 265 -3.08 -8.92 -6.07
CA GLY A 265 -2.48 -9.12 -4.76
C GLY A 265 -3.00 -10.37 -4.05
N ARG A 266 -4.33 -10.43 -3.92
CA ARG A 266 -5.04 -11.54 -3.29
C ARG A 266 -4.87 -12.83 -4.09
N PHE A 267 -5.06 -12.78 -5.41
CA PHE A 267 -4.95 -13.96 -6.25
C PHE A 267 -3.55 -14.59 -6.20
N GLY A 268 -2.49 -13.80 -6.44
CA GLY A 268 -1.11 -14.30 -6.46
C GLY A 268 -0.70 -14.90 -5.11
N MET A 269 -1.03 -14.22 -4.00
CA MET A 269 -0.76 -14.75 -2.66
C MET A 269 -1.51 -16.06 -2.37
N THR A 270 -2.82 -16.10 -2.67
CA THR A 270 -3.66 -17.28 -2.45
C THR A 270 -3.21 -18.47 -3.31
N ARG A 271 -2.80 -18.22 -4.56
CA ARG A 271 -2.17 -19.23 -5.43
C ARG A 271 -0.89 -19.75 -4.83
N ASP A 272 0.02 -18.86 -4.48
CA ASP A 272 1.35 -19.23 -4.01
C ASP A 272 1.26 -20.04 -2.71
N ILE A 273 0.29 -19.77 -1.82
CA ILE A 273 0.09 -20.53 -0.58
C ILE A 273 -0.78 -21.79 -0.76
N GLY A 274 -1.30 -22.04 -1.97
CA GLY A 274 -2.07 -23.25 -2.30
C GLY A 274 -3.51 -23.25 -1.78
N ALA A 275 -4.15 -22.08 -1.71
CA ALA A 275 -5.47 -21.89 -1.12
C ALA A 275 -6.53 -21.41 -2.12
N LEU A 276 -6.37 -21.68 -3.42
CA LEU A 276 -7.33 -21.23 -4.45
C LEU A 276 -8.65 -22.01 -4.46
N ASP A 277 -8.68 -23.19 -3.85
CA ASP A 277 -9.82 -24.10 -3.85
C ASP A 277 -10.31 -24.31 -2.40
N PRO A 278 -11.61 -24.59 -2.18
CA PRO A 278 -12.13 -24.96 -0.88
C PRO A 278 -11.29 -26.07 -0.21
N PRO A 279 -11.00 -25.97 1.10
CA PRO A 279 -11.58 -25.05 2.07
C PRO A 279 -10.90 -23.66 2.15
N TYR A 280 -10.08 -23.28 1.16
CA TYR A 280 -9.34 -22.01 1.12
C TYR A 280 -8.34 -21.86 2.27
N ILE A 281 -7.76 -22.97 2.72
CA ILE A 281 -6.75 -23.01 3.78
C ILE A 281 -5.37 -23.09 3.15
N GLY A 282 -4.51 -22.12 3.47
CA GLY A 282 -3.13 -22.09 2.99
C GLY A 282 -2.25 -23.12 3.67
N ARG A 283 -1.08 -23.39 3.08
CA ARG A 283 -0.03 -24.22 3.69
C ARG A 283 0.47 -23.71 5.06
N ASP A 284 0.20 -22.46 5.39
CA ASP A 284 0.46 -21.88 6.70
C ASP A 284 -0.69 -22.06 7.72
N GLY A 285 -1.83 -22.62 7.28
CA GLY A 285 -3.01 -22.83 8.10
C GLY A 285 -3.96 -21.63 8.17
N MET A 286 -3.67 -20.52 7.48
CA MET A 286 -4.57 -19.36 7.43
C MET A 286 -5.70 -19.54 6.41
N THR A 287 -6.79 -18.79 6.61
CA THR A 287 -7.95 -18.77 5.71
C THR A 287 -7.79 -17.67 4.66
N TYR A 288 -7.92 -18.03 3.39
CA TYR A 288 -7.75 -17.15 2.23
C TYR A 288 -9.00 -17.10 1.37
N LEU A 289 -10.06 -16.47 1.89
CA LEU A 289 -11.34 -16.35 1.17
C LEU A 289 -11.16 -15.78 -0.26
N PRO A 290 -11.87 -16.28 -1.28
CA PRO A 290 -11.78 -15.72 -2.62
C PRO A 290 -12.33 -14.28 -2.66
N CYS A 291 -11.88 -13.51 -3.66
CA CYS A 291 -12.54 -12.26 -4.02
C CYS A 291 -13.59 -12.57 -5.09
N ASP A 292 -14.80 -12.11 -4.87
CA ASP A 292 -15.92 -12.25 -5.78
C ASP A 292 -16.33 -10.88 -6.33
N TYR A 293 -17.20 -10.86 -7.33
CA TYR A 293 -17.93 -9.64 -7.70
C TYR A 293 -18.83 -9.18 -6.54
N GLY A 294 -19.23 -7.91 -6.52
CA GLY A 294 -20.06 -7.37 -5.43
C GLY A 294 -21.45 -8.00 -5.31
N ASP A 295 -21.93 -8.69 -6.34
CA ASP A 295 -23.16 -9.51 -6.30
C ASP A 295 -22.95 -10.92 -5.72
N GLY A 296 -21.71 -11.27 -5.35
CA GLY A 296 -21.32 -12.59 -4.84
C GLY A 296 -20.94 -13.60 -5.91
N THR A 297 -21.02 -13.26 -7.20
CA THR A 297 -20.60 -14.15 -8.29
C THR A 297 -19.08 -14.30 -8.30
N THR A 298 -18.58 -15.53 -8.44
CA THR A 298 -17.14 -15.79 -8.51
C THR A 298 -16.50 -15.22 -9.76
N ILE A 299 -15.33 -14.60 -9.59
CA ILE A 299 -14.52 -14.10 -10.70
C ILE A 299 -13.83 -15.30 -11.37
N PRO A 300 -13.97 -15.50 -12.70
CA PRO A 300 -13.31 -16.59 -13.40
C PRO A 300 -11.80 -16.61 -13.19
N ARG A 301 -11.24 -17.79 -12.87
CA ARG A 301 -9.80 -17.96 -12.60
C ARG A 301 -8.93 -17.51 -13.78
N GLU A 302 -9.34 -17.81 -15.00
CA GLU A 302 -8.64 -17.41 -16.23
C GLU A 302 -8.49 -15.88 -16.37
N TYR A 303 -9.46 -15.11 -15.85
CA TYR A 303 -9.35 -13.64 -15.82
C TYR A 303 -8.31 -13.17 -14.82
N LEU A 304 -8.20 -13.84 -13.67
CA LEU A 304 -7.21 -13.53 -12.63
C LEU A 304 -5.78 -13.90 -13.06
N GLU A 305 -5.62 -15.04 -13.72
CA GLU A 305 -4.35 -15.46 -14.31
C GLU A 305 -3.89 -14.44 -15.37
N ARG A 306 -4.79 -14.06 -16.27
CA ARG A 306 -4.50 -13.06 -17.29
C ARG A 306 -4.22 -11.66 -16.71
N LEU A 307 -4.92 -11.28 -15.65
CA LEU A 307 -4.66 -10.05 -14.90
C LEU A 307 -3.23 -10.01 -14.35
N GLU A 308 -2.77 -11.09 -13.73
CA GLU A 308 -1.42 -11.20 -13.19
C GLU A 308 -0.35 -11.09 -14.30
N GLU A 309 -0.55 -11.76 -15.43
CA GLU A 309 0.34 -11.67 -16.59
C GLU A 309 0.45 -10.26 -17.15
N VAL A 310 -0.66 -9.52 -17.20
CA VAL A 310 -0.67 -8.14 -17.69
C VAL A 310 0.06 -7.22 -16.72
N ILE A 311 -0.28 -7.28 -15.43
CA ILE A 311 0.29 -6.39 -14.42
C ILE A 311 1.79 -6.62 -14.27
N SER A 312 2.26 -7.88 -14.25
CA SER A 312 3.68 -8.19 -14.11
C SER A 312 4.56 -7.60 -15.22
N LYS A 313 4.01 -7.37 -16.42
CA LYS A 313 4.73 -6.74 -17.55
C LYS A 313 4.80 -5.21 -17.47
N LEU A 314 4.02 -4.59 -16.58
CA LEU A 314 3.91 -3.13 -16.43
C LEU A 314 4.67 -2.59 -15.21
N GLU A 315 5.24 -3.48 -14.41
CA GLU A 315 5.98 -3.13 -13.21
C GLU A 315 7.31 -2.45 -13.54
N VAL A 316 7.56 -1.31 -12.91
CA VAL A 316 8.89 -0.71 -12.81
C VAL A 316 9.52 -1.20 -11.51
N HIS A 317 10.59 -1.98 -11.61
CA HIS A 317 11.26 -2.60 -10.45
C HIS A 317 12.30 -1.63 -9.87
N LEU A 318 11.91 -0.88 -8.84
CA LEU A 318 12.80 0.11 -8.23
C LEU A 318 13.72 -0.53 -7.19
N THR A 319 15.03 -0.45 -7.44
CA THR A 319 16.05 -0.70 -6.42
C THR A 319 16.43 0.63 -5.79
N LEU A 320 15.82 0.92 -4.64
CA LEU A 320 16.11 2.13 -3.88
C LEU A 320 17.49 2.03 -3.22
N ASP A 321 18.25 3.11 -3.29
CA ASP A 321 19.49 3.28 -2.53
C ASP A 321 19.18 3.79 -1.12
N GLU A 322 20.09 3.54 -0.18
CA GLU A 322 19.93 4.01 1.20
C GLU A 322 19.74 5.53 1.24
N GLY A 323 18.66 5.98 1.89
CA GLY A 323 18.27 7.38 1.94
C GLY A 323 17.27 7.80 0.85
N ASP A 324 16.99 6.97 -0.15
CA ASP A 324 15.96 7.28 -1.15
C ASP A 324 14.55 7.25 -0.52
N ILE A 325 13.74 8.26 -0.85
CA ILE A 325 12.31 8.30 -0.57
C ILE A 325 11.54 8.07 -1.86
N LEU A 326 10.67 7.05 -1.89
CA LEU A 326 9.66 6.86 -2.92
C LEU A 326 8.33 7.40 -2.41
N LEU A 327 7.88 8.51 -2.99
CA LEU A 327 6.57 9.10 -2.73
C LEU A 327 5.54 8.56 -3.73
N VAL A 328 4.40 8.05 -3.27
CA VAL A 328 3.38 7.44 -4.12
C VAL A 328 2.03 8.09 -3.87
N ASP A 329 1.41 8.59 -4.94
CA ASP A 329 -0.03 8.88 -4.97
C ASP A 329 -0.76 7.54 -5.07
N ASN A 330 -1.46 7.17 -4.00
CA ASN A 330 -2.06 5.85 -3.88
C ASN A 330 -3.15 5.62 -4.92
N PHE A 331 -3.81 6.65 -5.46
CA PHE A 331 -4.76 6.49 -6.57
C PHE A 331 -4.08 6.10 -7.87
N GLN A 332 -2.87 6.62 -8.10
CA GLN A 332 -2.22 6.58 -9.40
C GLN A 332 -1.19 5.48 -9.55
N ALA A 333 -0.68 4.92 -8.45
CA ALA A 333 0.28 3.83 -8.51
C ALA A 333 0.02 2.76 -7.45
N SER A 334 0.05 1.51 -7.92
CA SER A 334 0.16 0.34 -7.06
C SER A 334 1.63 0.05 -6.76
N HIS A 335 1.87 -0.72 -5.71
CA HIS A 335 3.20 -1.17 -5.34
C HIS A 335 3.20 -2.64 -4.90
N GLY A 336 4.38 -3.24 -4.87
CA GLY A 336 4.62 -4.59 -4.38
C GLY A 336 6.02 -4.71 -3.77
N ARG A 337 6.50 -5.95 -3.65
CA ARG A 337 7.83 -6.26 -3.11
C ARG A 337 8.40 -7.52 -3.77
N MET A 338 9.60 -7.43 -4.30
CA MET A 338 10.32 -8.61 -4.81
C MET A 338 11.04 -9.35 -3.68
N PRO A 339 11.23 -10.68 -3.79
CA PRO A 339 12.07 -11.45 -2.88
C PRO A 339 13.48 -10.87 -2.76
N TRP A 340 14.15 -11.11 -1.63
CA TRP A 340 15.52 -10.62 -1.38
C TRP A 340 16.34 -11.57 -0.51
N LYS A 341 17.64 -11.29 -0.43
CA LYS A 341 18.56 -11.86 0.55
C LYS A 341 19.30 -10.76 1.29
N GLY A 342 19.79 -11.11 2.48
CA GLY A 342 20.49 -10.18 3.35
C GLY A 342 19.55 -9.32 4.20
N ASP A 343 20.12 -8.30 4.83
CA ASP A 343 19.39 -7.38 5.68
C ASP A 343 18.80 -6.25 4.84
N ARG A 344 17.48 -6.12 4.84
CA ARG A 344 16.73 -5.13 4.05
C ARG A 344 15.75 -4.44 4.97
N ARG A 345 15.76 -3.11 4.99
CA ARG A 345 14.84 -2.32 5.81
C ARG A 345 14.27 -1.17 5.02
N ILE A 346 13.01 -1.34 4.64
CA ILE A 346 12.19 -0.29 4.06
C ILE A 346 11.22 0.19 5.11
N LEU A 347 11.17 1.50 5.32
CA LEU A 347 10.20 2.15 6.19
C LEU A 347 9.03 2.64 5.37
N VAL A 348 7.87 2.80 6.01
CA VAL A 348 6.64 3.25 5.38
C VAL A 348 5.96 4.34 6.19
N SER A 349 5.33 5.28 5.49
CA SER A 349 4.46 6.31 6.07
C SER A 349 3.22 6.48 5.19
N MET A 350 2.05 6.74 5.78
CA MET A 350 0.78 6.85 5.05
C MET A 350 0.00 8.08 5.52
N TRP A 351 -0.62 8.75 4.56
CA TRP A 351 -1.23 10.05 4.77
C TRP A 351 -2.56 10.18 4.05
N ASP A 352 -3.54 10.76 4.74
CA ASP A 352 -4.75 11.31 4.16
C ASP A 352 -4.42 12.62 3.43
N GLY A 353 -5.19 12.94 2.38
CA GLY A 353 -5.12 14.27 1.77
C GLY A 353 -5.75 15.34 2.66
N GLN A 354 -5.89 16.56 2.12
CA GLN A 354 -6.55 17.68 2.83
C GLN A 354 -7.96 17.35 3.30
N THR A 355 -8.65 16.46 2.59
CA THR A 355 -9.91 15.86 3.04
C THR A 355 -9.72 14.34 3.15
N PRO A 356 -9.82 13.76 4.37
CA PRO A 356 -9.73 12.32 4.54
C PRO A 356 -10.82 11.57 3.77
N ILE A 357 -10.44 10.46 3.16
CA ILE A 357 -11.35 9.61 2.41
C ILE A 357 -12.20 8.84 3.42
N GLN A 358 -13.50 9.13 3.44
CA GLN A 358 -14.45 8.46 4.32
C GLN A 358 -14.83 7.09 3.79
N ALA A 359 -15.17 6.18 4.70
CA ALA A 359 -15.90 4.97 4.32
C ALA A 359 -17.27 5.35 3.78
N PHE A 360 -17.77 4.58 2.81
CA PHE A 360 -19.09 4.74 2.21
C PHE A 360 -19.68 3.38 1.88
#